data_AF-A0A4Y4XDL5-F1
#
_entry.id   AF-A0A4Y4XDL5-F1
#
_cell.length_a   1.000
_cell.length_b   1.000
_cell.length_c   1.000
_cell.angle_alpha   90.00
_cell.angle_beta   90.00
_cell.angle_gamma   90.00
#
_symmetry.space_group_name_H-M   'P 1'
#
loop_
_entity.id
_entity.type
_entity.pdbx_description
1 polymer ?
#
loop_
_entity_poly.entity_id
_entity_poly.type
_entity_poly.pdbx_seq_one_letter_code
_entity_poly.pdbx_strand_id
1 'polypeptide(L)'
;MVECHRMPYLGVHLTQVYIISLKESQRRLDTEKLVSESNEKFKGRCVFKIFDAISPKHEDFEKFVQELYDAQSMLKSDWFHSDYCYQELLPQEFGCYLSHYFLWKECVKTNQPIIILEDDVVLESNFMQALEDCLKSPFDFVRLYGHYWGGHKTNLHSLPIYTETEETEASIEKTPIENHE
;
A
#
# COMPACT_ATOMS: atom_id res chain seq x y z
N MET A 1 -11.29 21.64 4.69
CA MET A 1 -9.86 21.33 4.54
C MET A 1 -9.24 21.41 5.92
N VAL A 2 -8.78 20.28 6.46
CA VAL A 2 -7.93 20.29 7.64
C VAL A 2 -6.52 20.57 7.12
N GLU A 3 -5.89 21.66 7.52
CA GLU A 3 -4.48 21.91 7.19
C GLU A 3 -3.64 20.85 7.90
N CYS A 4 -3.30 19.78 7.18
CA CYS A 4 -2.30 18.82 7.62
C CYS A 4 -0.94 19.52 7.50
N HIS A 5 -0.46 20.05 8.62
CA HIS A 5 0.87 20.63 8.68
C HIS A 5 1.89 19.50 8.55
N ARG A 6 2.53 19.42 7.39
CA ARG A 6 3.55 18.42 7.10
C ARG A 6 4.71 18.58 8.09
N MET A 7 4.88 17.61 8.98
CA MET A 7 6.08 17.58 9.81
C MET A 7 7.29 17.28 8.94
N PRO A 8 8.34 18.12 8.93
CA PRO A 8 9.56 17.81 8.22
C PRO A 8 10.15 16.50 8.77
N TYR A 9 10.49 15.57 7.88
CA TYR A 9 11.15 14.33 8.27
C TYR A 9 12.55 14.66 8.79
N LEU A 10 12.72 14.67 10.12
CA LEU A 10 13.98 15.04 10.78
C LEU A 10 15.01 13.90 10.79
N GLY A 11 14.71 12.73 10.21
CA GLY A 11 15.64 11.58 10.16
C GLY A 11 15.87 10.87 11.49
N VAL A 12 15.17 11.25 12.56
CA VAL A 12 15.36 10.74 13.94
C VAL A 12 14.22 9.86 14.44
N HIS A 13 13.16 9.68 13.66
CA HIS A 13 11.98 8.92 14.07
C HIS A 13 12.02 7.48 13.54
N LEU A 14 11.78 6.53 14.44
CA LEU A 14 11.56 5.11 14.12
C LEU A 14 10.25 4.98 13.32
N THR A 15 10.36 4.59 12.05
CA THR A 15 9.18 4.39 11.19
C THR A 15 8.46 3.10 11.57
N GLN A 16 7.15 3.19 11.80
CA GLN A 16 6.33 2.02 12.09
C GLN A 16 5.99 1.28 10.79
N VAL A 17 6.19 -0.03 10.79
CA VAL A 17 5.84 -0.92 9.68
C VAL A 17 4.83 -1.94 10.19
N TYR A 18 3.63 -1.92 9.65
CA TYR A 18 2.57 -2.86 9.99
C TYR A 18 2.46 -3.90 8.88
N ILE A 19 2.50 -5.18 9.26
CA ILE A 19 2.17 -6.29 8.37
C ILE A 19 0.80 -6.82 8.77
N ILE A 20 -0.17 -6.61 7.89
CA ILE A 20 -1.54 -7.14 8.02
C ILE A 20 -1.48 -8.62 7.70
N SER A 21 -1.87 -9.44 8.65
CA SER A 21 -2.02 -10.89 8.43
C SER A 21 -3.19 -11.38 9.26
N LEU A 22 -3.80 -12.50 8.89
CA LEU A 22 -4.86 -13.12 9.68
C LEU A 22 -4.25 -13.94 10.83
N LYS A 23 -4.83 -13.84 12.02
CA LYS A 23 -4.32 -14.53 13.22
C LYS A 23 -4.29 -16.05 13.05
N GLU A 24 -5.26 -16.59 12.33
CA GLU A 24 -5.40 -18.02 12.05
C GLU A 24 -4.75 -18.46 10.73
N SER A 25 -4.09 -17.56 10.00
CA SER A 25 -3.42 -17.90 8.73
C SER A 25 -2.21 -18.79 8.95
N GLN A 26 -1.97 -19.73 8.04
CA GLN A 26 -0.73 -20.50 8.04
C GLN A 26 0.51 -19.61 7.80
N ARG A 27 0.33 -18.51 7.04
CA ARG A 27 1.40 -17.53 6.76
C ARG A 27 1.76 -16.69 7.99
N ARG A 28 0.92 -16.70 9.03
CA ARG A 28 1.13 -15.96 10.28
C ARG A 28 2.53 -16.21 10.86
N LEU A 29 2.96 -17.48 10.87
CA LEU A 29 4.27 -17.87 11.41
C LEU A 29 5.43 -17.26 10.61
N ASP A 30 5.29 -17.23 9.28
CA ASP A 30 6.28 -16.60 8.40
C ASP A 30 6.32 -15.09 8.63
N THR A 31 5.15 -14.46 8.85
CA THR A 31 5.05 -13.05 9.22
C THR A 31 5.70 -12.75 10.56
N GLU A 32 5.48 -13.57 11.58
CA GLU A 32 6.09 -13.42 12.91
C GLU A 32 7.62 -13.50 12.81
N LYS A 33 8.13 -14.47 12.04
CA LYS A 33 9.55 -14.61 11.74
C LYS A 33 10.09 -13.37 11.03
N LEU A 34 9.43 -12.94 9.95
CA LEU A 34 9.81 -11.75 9.18
C LEU A 34 9.88 -10.51 10.08
N VAL A 35 8.88 -10.31 10.96
CA VAL A 35 8.86 -9.19 11.92
C VAL A 35 10.04 -9.26 12.89
N SER A 36 10.32 -10.44 13.46
CA SER A 36 11.45 -10.60 14.38
C SER A 36 12.79 -10.33 13.70
N GLU A 37 13.02 -10.90 12.52
CA GLU A 37 14.26 -10.71 11.76
C GLU A 37 14.43 -9.26 11.30
N SER A 38 13.34 -8.63 10.85
CA SER A 38 13.35 -7.23 10.40
C SER A 38 13.60 -6.25 11.54
N ASN A 39 13.07 -6.52 12.75
CA ASN A 39 13.33 -5.67 13.91
C ASN A 39 14.80 -5.71 14.37
N GLU A 40 15.48 -6.84 14.22
CA GLU A 40 16.93 -6.91 14.46
C GLU A 40 17.71 -6.25 13.31
N LYS A 41 17.36 -6.56 12.06
CA LYS A 41 18.05 -6.04 10.86
C LYS A 41 17.96 -4.53 10.71
N PHE A 42 16.81 -3.94 11.04
CA PHE A 42 16.52 -2.51 10.86
C PHE A 42 16.41 -1.75 12.19
N LYS A 43 17.02 -2.28 13.24
CA LYS A 43 17.05 -1.69 14.58
C LYS A 43 17.47 -0.22 14.55
N GLY A 44 16.71 0.63 15.23
CA GLY A 44 16.95 2.07 15.28
C GLY A 44 16.41 2.85 14.09
N ARG A 45 15.92 2.18 13.03
CA ARG A 45 15.32 2.82 11.84
C ARG A 45 13.84 2.51 11.68
N CYS A 46 13.47 1.25 11.88
CA CYS A 46 12.09 0.78 11.75
C CYS A 46 11.65 -0.03 12.97
N VAL A 47 10.34 -0.09 13.19
CA VAL A 47 9.72 -1.05 14.11
C VAL A 47 8.62 -1.77 13.35
N PHE A 48 8.85 -3.05 13.10
CA PHE A 48 7.91 -3.96 12.46
C PHE A 48 6.95 -4.51 13.50
N LYS A 49 5.67 -4.54 13.14
CA LYS A 49 4.57 -5.02 13.96
C LYS A 49 3.61 -5.80 13.10
N ILE A 50 3.00 -6.80 13.70
CA ILE A 50 1.83 -7.46 13.13
C ILE A 50 0.60 -6.62 13.46
N PHE A 51 -0.27 -6.46 12.48
CA PHE A 51 -1.68 -6.09 12.68
C PHE A 51 -2.53 -7.35 12.52
N ASP A 52 -3.38 -7.63 13.51
CA ASP A 52 -4.35 -8.72 13.42
C ASP A 52 -5.44 -8.31 12.43
N ALA A 53 -5.37 -8.87 11.22
CA ALA A 53 -6.30 -8.57 10.15
C ALA A 53 -7.73 -8.92 10.56
N ILE A 54 -8.65 -8.05 10.13
CA ILE A 54 -10.07 -8.23 10.35
C ILE A 54 -10.58 -9.22 9.32
N SER A 55 -11.16 -10.31 9.80
CA SER A 55 -11.82 -11.30 8.95
C SER A 55 -13.34 -11.16 9.05
N PRO A 56 -14.11 -11.76 8.11
CA PRO A 56 -15.56 -11.88 8.24
C PRO A 56 -16.04 -12.57 9.53
N LYS A 57 -15.15 -13.26 10.25
CA LYS A 57 -15.46 -13.92 11.52
C LYS A 57 -15.28 -13.01 12.74
N HIS A 58 -14.77 -11.79 12.55
CA HIS A 58 -14.61 -10.82 13.63
C HIS A 58 -15.97 -10.48 14.23
N GLU A 59 -16.08 -10.39 15.56
CA GLU A 59 -17.37 -10.20 16.26
C GLU A 59 -18.10 -8.92 15.82
N ASP A 60 -17.34 -7.84 15.66
CA ASP A 60 -17.86 -6.54 15.20
C ASP A 60 -17.85 -6.37 13.67
N PHE A 61 -17.58 -7.41 12.87
CA PHE A 61 -17.38 -7.27 11.42
C PHE A 61 -18.53 -6.53 10.73
N GLU A 62 -19.76 -7.01 10.90
CA GLU A 62 -20.94 -6.42 10.28
C GLU A 62 -21.17 -4.96 10.73
N LYS A 63 -20.92 -4.69 12.02
CA LYS A 63 -21.02 -3.34 12.56
C LYS A 63 -20.00 -2.41 11.93
N PHE A 64 -18.74 -2.85 11.80
CA PHE A 64 -17.69 -2.05 11.17
C PHE A 64 -17.98 -1.77 9.69
N VAL A 65 -18.48 -2.76 8.94
CA VAL A 65 -18.88 -2.52 7.55
C VAL A 65 -20.00 -1.48 7.49
N GLN A 66 -21.05 -1.61 8.31
CA GLN A 66 -22.17 -0.66 8.33
C GLN A 66 -21.75 0.77 8.71
N GLU A 67 -20.81 0.93 9.65
CA GLU A 67 -20.38 2.24 10.15
C GLU A 67 -19.30 2.91 9.30
N LEU A 68 -18.40 2.13 8.69
CA LEU A 68 -17.15 2.64 8.10
C LEU A 68 -17.08 2.51 6.58
N TYR A 69 -18.00 1.77 5.96
CA TYR A 69 -18.03 1.60 4.52
C TYR A 69 -19.18 2.37 3.88
N ASP A 70 -18.84 3.28 2.96
CA ASP A 70 -19.83 4.00 2.16
C ASP A 70 -19.96 3.37 0.76
N ALA A 71 -21.00 2.55 0.59
CA ALA A 71 -21.32 1.94 -0.70
C ALA A 71 -21.54 2.98 -1.81
N GLN A 72 -22.06 4.17 -1.52
CA GLN A 72 -22.30 5.20 -2.54
C GLN A 72 -20.99 5.83 -3.05
N SER A 73 -19.96 5.90 -2.21
CA SER A 73 -18.63 6.31 -2.64
C SER A 73 -17.97 5.26 -3.52
N MET A 74 -18.20 3.96 -3.25
CA MET A 74 -17.66 2.87 -4.08
C MET A 74 -18.21 2.93 -5.52
N LEU A 75 -19.50 3.24 -5.69
CA LEU A 75 -20.14 3.42 -7.01
C LEU A 75 -19.49 4.51 -7.88
N LYS A 76 -18.67 5.40 -7.30
CA LYS A 76 -17.96 6.47 -8.01
C LYS A 76 -16.48 6.15 -8.27
N SER A 77 -16.00 5.00 -7.79
CA SER A 77 -14.59 4.64 -7.89
C SER A 77 -14.24 4.06 -9.27
N ASP A 78 -13.01 4.29 -9.73
CA ASP A 78 -12.50 3.66 -10.96
C ASP A 78 -12.52 2.13 -10.88
N TRP A 79 -12.32 1.58 -9.67
CA TRP A 79 -12.40 0.15 -9.44
C TRP A 79 -13.78 -0.40 -9.80
N PHE A 80 -14.86 0.25 -9.35
CA PHE A 80 -16.24 -0.17 -9.63
C PHE A 80 -16.58 -0.13 -11.12
N HIS A 81 -15.98 0.80 -11.86
CA HIS A 81 -16.17 0.95 -13.31
C HIS A 81 -15.12 0.21 -14.16
N SER A 82 -14.32 -0.66 -13.56
CA SER A 82 -13.33 -1.47 -14.26
C SER A 82 -13.88 -2.85 -14.63
N ASP A 83 -13.29 -3.47 -15.65
CA ASP A 83 -13.61 -4.84 -16.08
C ASP A 83 -13.32 -5.92 -15.01
N TYR A 84 -12.72 -5.53 -13.88
CA TYR A 84 -12.38 -6.42 -12.76
C TYR A 84 -13.41 -6.37 -11.62
N CYS A 85 -14.43 -5.51 -11.70
CA CYS A 85 -15.44 -5.40 -10.66
C CYS A 85 -16.55 -6.46 -10.78
N TYR A 86 -16.86 -7.12 -9.67
CA TYR A 86 -17.96 -8.10 -9.55
C TYR A 86 -19.18 -7.53 -8.80
N GLN A 87 -19.52 -6.26 -9.04
CA GLN A 87 -20.65 -5.49 -8.46
C GLN A 87 -20.50 -5.14 -6.96
N GLU A 88 -20.32 -6.12 -6.08
CA GLU A 88 -20.19 -5.90 -4.64
C GLU A 88 -18.87 -6.48 -4.12
N LEU A 89 -18.31 -5.87 -3.07
CA LEU A 89 -17.15 -6.44 -2.40
C LEU A 89 -17.54 -7.73 -1.68
N LEU A 90 -16.70 -8.74 -1.79
CA LEU A 90 -16.81 -9.96 -1.01
C LEU A 90 -16.53 -9.66 0.48
N PRO A 91 -17.09 -10.46 1.41
CA PRO A 91 -16.78 -10.30 2.84
C PRO A 91 -15.28 -10.27 3.14
N GLN A 92 -14.47 -11.06 2.42
CA GLN A 92 -13.02 -11.07 2.60
C GLN A 92 -12.37 -9.76 2.15
N GLU A 93 -12.87 -9.14 1.08
CA GLU A 93 -12.39 -7.84 0.59
C GLU A 93 -12.76 -6.71 1.56
N PHE A 94 -13.94 -6.79 2.20
CA PHE A 94 -14.28 -5.91 3.33
C PHE A 94 -13.33 -6.08 4.51
N GLY A 95 -12.90 -7.30 4.82
CA GLY A 95 -11.89 -7.56 5.85
C GLY A 95 -10.56 -6.87 5.55
N CYS A 96 -10.11 -6.93 4.29
CA CYS A 96 -8.93 -6.19 3.83
C CYS A 96 -9.13 -4.67 3.97
N TYR A 97 -10.24 -4.13 3.44
CA TYR A 97 -10.59 -2.71 3.57
C TYR A 97 -10.55 -2.22 5.02
N LEU A 98 -11.22 -2.95 5.93
CA LEU A 98 -11.29 -2.57 7.34
C LEU A 98 -9.90 -2.60 8.00
N SER A 99 -9.08 -3.61 7.70
CA SER A 99 -7.73 -3.72 8.24
C SER A 99 -6.86 -2.51 7.86
N HIS A 100 -6.90 -2.10 6.59
CA HIS A 100 -6.23 -0.88 6.13
C HIS A 100 -6.83 0.39 6.74
N TYR A 101 -8.16 0.47 6.82
CA TYR A 101 -8.86 1.63 7.39
C TYR A 101 -8.41 1.91 8.83
N PHE A 102 -8.35 0.89 9.69
CA PHE A 102 -7.90 1.08 11.08
C PHE A 102 -6.43 1.51 11.18
N LEU A 103 -5.56 1.02 10.30
CA LEU A 103 -4.17 1.48 10.25
C LEU A 103 -4.08 2.93 9.75
N TRP A 104 -4.88 3.34 8.76
CA TRP A 104 -4.99 4.75 8.37
C TRP A 104 -5.49 5.64 9.51
N LYS A 105 -6.46 5.16 10.30
CA LYS A 105 -6.90 5.88 11.52
C LYS A 105 -5.76 6.03 12.52
N GLU A 106 -4.91 5.02 12.69
CA GLU A 106 -3.73 5.09 13.55
C GLU A 106 -2.67 6.07 12.99
N CYS A 107 -2.46 6.10 11.66
CA CYS A 107 -1.61 7.10 10.99
C CYS A 107 -2.08 8.53 11.28
N VAL A 108 -3.38 8.79 11.15
CA VAL A 108 -3.97 10.11 11.43
C VAL A 108 -3.84 10.47 12.91
N LYS A 109 -4.12 9.50 13.80
CA LYS A 109 -4.05 9.69 15.26
C LYS A 109 -2.63 9.99 15.75
N THR A 110 -1.64 9.31 15.21
CA THR A 110 -0.22 9.51 15.57
C THR A 110 0.37 10.72 14.86
N ASN A 111 -0.23 11.14 13.74
CA ASN A 111 0.30 12.17 12.84
C ASN A 111 1.76 11.87 12.45
N GLN A 112 2.06 10.59 12.18
CA GLN A 112 3.36 10.09 11.76
C GLN A 112 3.17 9.17 10.54
N PRO A 113 4.14 9.13 9.60
CA PRO A 113 4.09 8.20 8.50
C PRO A 113 4.21 6.75 9.01
N ILE A 114 3.35 5.88 8.49
CA ILE A 114 3.40 4.44 8.72
C ILE A 114 3.51 3.71 7.38
N ILE A 115 4.14 2.55 7.39
CA ILE A 115 4.13 1.62 6.26
C ILE A 115 3.12 0.53 6.56
N ILE A 116 2.29 0.20 5.58
CA ILE A 116 1.32 -0.89 5.67
C ILE A 116 1.66 -1.89 4.57
N LEU A 117 1.91 -3.14 4.96
CA LEU A 117 2.24 -4.27 4.09
C LEU A 117 1.25 -5.42 4.35
N GLU A 118 1.08 -6.31 3.37
CA GLU A 118 0.33 -7.56 3.52
C GLU A 118 1.27 -8.74 3.84
N ASP A 119 0.70 -9.88 4.25
CA ASP A 119 1.45 -11.02 4.78
C ASP A 119 2.16 -11.90 3.73
N ASP A 120 2.00 -11.54 2.46
CA ASP A 120 2.67 -12.14 1.32
C ASP A 120 3.85 -11.31 0.80
N VAL A 121 4.24 -10.28 1.54
CA VAL A 121 5.37 -9.41 1.21
C VAL A 121 6.72 -10.13 1.35
N VAL A 122 7.63 -9.81 0.43
CA VAL A 122 9.06 -10.14 0.54
C VAL A 122 9.86 -8.84 0.58
N LEU A 123 10.75 -8.69 1.56
CA LEU A 123 11.59 -7.50 1.70
C LEU A 123 12.89 -7.66 0.93
N GLU A 124 13.04 -6.88 -0.13
CA GLU A 124 14.26 -6.83 -0.93
C GLU A 124 15.42 -6.11 -0.23
N SER A 125 16.64 -6.36 -0.71
CA SER A 125 17.86 -5.77 -0.15
C SER A 125 17.87 -4.23 -0.13
N ASN A 126 17.15 -3.61 -1.06
CA ASN A 126 17.02 -2.16 -1.20
C ASN A 126 15.81 -1.55 -0.45
N PHE A 127 15.10 -2.33 0.37
CA PHE A 127 13.91 -1.86 1.12
C PHE A 127 14.14 -0.53 1.86
N MET A 128 15.26 -0.39 2.56
CA MET A 128 15.56 0.83 3.32
C MET A 128 15.80 2.05 2.41
N GLN A 129 16.45 1.85 1.27
CA GLN A 129 16.67 2.93 0.31
C GLN A 129 15.32 3.40 -0.25
N ALA A 130 14.47 2.46 -0.68
CA ALA A 130 13.13 2.78 -1.18
C ALA A 130 12.28 3.52 -0.13
N LEU A 131 12.36 3.10 1.14
CA LEU A 131 11.67 3.78 2.24
C LEU A 131 12.17 5.22 2.42
N GLU A 132 13.48 5.44 2.43
CA GLU A 132 14.04 6.78 2.55
C GLU A 132 13.61 7.69 1.39
N ASP A 133 13.55 7.15 0.18
CA ASP A 133 13.11 7.89 -1.00
C ASP A 133 11.62 8.25 -0.90
N CYS A 134 10.78 7.33 -0.40
CA CYS A 134 9.37 7.61 -0.11
C CYS A 134 9.21 8.74 0.91
N LEU A 135 9.99 8.72 2.00
CA LEU A 135 9.92 9.70 3.07
C LEU A 135 10.41 11.09 2.64
N LYS A 136 11.34 11.16 1.68
CA LYS A 136 11.82 12.41 1.05
C LYS A 136 10.90 12.89 -0.07
N SER A 137 10.06 12.02 -0.62
CA SER A 137 9.18 12.34 -1.75
C SER A 137 8.19 13.45 -1.37
N PRO A 138 7.68 14.24 -2.33
CA PRO A 138 6.73 15.30 -2.03
C PRO A 138 5.32 14.78 -1.70
N PHE A 139 5.05 13.48 -1.83
CA PHE A 139 3.71 12.90 -1.74
C PHE A 139 3.35 12.49 -0.30
N ASP A 140 2.09 12.72 0.09
CA ASP A 140 1.56 12.30 1.39
C ASP A 140 1.17 10.81 1.43
N PHE A 141 0.98 10.20 0.26
CA PHE A 141 0.63 8.80 0.10
C PHE A 141 1.47 8.19 -1.03
N VAL A 142 2.17 7.10 -0.70
CA VAL A 142 2.96 6.32 -1.66
C VAL A 142 2.43 4.90 -1.69
N ARG A 143 1.99 4.45 -2.87
CA ARG A 143 1.54 3.07 -3.09
C ARG A 143 2.74 2.21 -3.47
N LEU A 144 3.10 1.25 -2.61
CA LEU A 144 4.19 0.28 -2.84
C LEU A 144 3.72 -0.90 -3.70
N TYR A 145 3.08 -0.60 -4.83
CA TYR A 145 2.57 -1.60 -5.77
C TYR A 145 2.57 -1.02 -7.18
N GLY A 146 3.19 -1.73 -8.11
CA GLY A 146 3.29 -1.35 -9.51
C GLY A 146 2.61 -2.37 -10.41
N HIS A 147 1.30 -2.28 -10.56
CA HIS A 147 0.65 -2.78 -11.78
C HIS A 147 0.30 -1.54 -12.59
N TYR A 148 1.00 -1.34 -13.70
CA TYR A 148 0.68 -0.26 -14.61
C TYR A 148 -0.72 -0.54 -15.15
N TRP A 149 -1.65 0.37 -14.89
CA TRP A 149 -3.04 0.28 -15.33
C TRP A 149 -3.19 0.43 -16.85
N GLY A 150 -2.15 0.11 -17.64
CA GLY A 150 -2.15 0.28 -19.10
C GLY A 150 -3.19 -0.59 -19.82
N GLY A 151 -3.75 -1.61 -19.17
CA GLY A 151 -4.77 -2.47 -19.77
C GLY A 151 -6.22 -2.14 -19.41
N HIS A 152 -6.50 -1.22 -18.48
CA HIS A 152 -7.85 -1.07 -17.95
C HIS A 152 -8.67 -0.05 -18.76
N LYS A 153 -9.72 -0.52 -19.42
CA LYS A 153 -10.78 0.37 -19.90
C LYS A 153 -11.64 0.75 -18.71
N THR A 154 -11.53 1.99 -18.25
CA THR A 154 -12.50 2.55 -17.30
C THR A 154 -13.47 3.44 -18.08
N ASN A 155 -14.75 3.41 -17.72
CA ASN A 155 -15.75 4.31 -18.32
C ASN A 155 -15.64 5.76 -17.80
N LEU A 156 -14.71 6.02 -16.88
CA LEU A 156 -14.52 7.34 -16.27
C LEU A 156 -13.41 8.16 -16.95
N HIS A 157 -12.59 7.57 -17.84
CA HIS A 157 -11.47 8.24 -18.53
C HIS A 157 -10.56 9.06 -17.59
N SER A 158 -10.51 8.69 -16.31
CA SER A 158 -9.83 9.40 -15.23
C SER A 158 -8.31 9.21 -15.27
N LEU A 159 -7.84 8.17 -15.94
CA LEU A 159 -6.43 7.87 -16.16
C LEU A 159 -6.12 7.83 -17.65
N PRO A 160 -4.90 8.24 -18.07
CA PRO A 160 -4.46 8.07 -19.45
C PRO A 160 -4.51 6.59 -19.83
N ILE A 161 -5.19 6.29 -20.94
CA ILE A 161 -5.21 4.95 -21.53
C ILE A 161 -3.86 4.78 -22.23
N TYR A 162 -2.92 4.10 -21.58
CA TYR A 162 -1.69 3.69 -22.24
C TYR A 162 -2.05 2.59 -23.23
N THR A 163 -1.98 2.91 -24.53
CA THR A 163 -2.11 1.88 -25.56
C THR A 163 -0.74 1.23 -25.74
N GLU A 164 -0.66 -0.09 -25.94
CA GLU A 164 0.61 -0.81 -26.19
C GLU A 164 1.44 -0.20 -27.34
N THR A 165 0.82 0.62 -28.21
CA THR A 165 1.48 1.42 -29.23
C THR A 165 2.44 2.49 -28.70
N GLU A 166 2.22 3.04 -27.49
CA GLU A 166 3.09 4.08 -26.91
C GLU A 166 4.42 3.54 -26.38
N GLU A 167 4.56 2.24 -26.14
CA GLU A 167 5.86 1.63 -25.78
C GLU A 167 6.87 1.70 -26.93
N THR A 168 6.40 1.81 -28.17
CA THR A 168 7.29 1.86 -29.34
C THR A 168 7.94 3.23 -29.57
N GLU A 169 7.40 4.31 -29.00
CA GLU A 169 7.96 5.67 -29.17
C GLU A 169 8.86 6.11 -28.00
N ALA A 170 8.75 5.49 -26.82
CA ALA A 170 9.46 5.90 -25.60
C ALA A 170 10.83 5.21 -25.36
N SER A 171 11.40 4.54 -26.37
CA SER A 171 12.75 3.98 -26.24
C SER A 171 13.54 4.12 -27.54
N ILE A 172 14.48 5.09 -27.56
CA ILE A 172 15.87 5.02 -28.06
C ILE A 172 16.42 6.45 -27.86
N GLU A 173 16.81 6.80 -26.63
CA GLU A 173 17.89 7.77 -26.45
C GLU A 173 19.17 6.94 -26.35
N LYS A 174 19.95 6.94 -27.44
CA LYS A 174 21.14 6.11 -27.58
C LYS A 174 22.18 6.51 -26.52
N THR A 175 22.56 5.56 -25.67
CA THR A 175 23.78 5.62 -24.87
C THR A 175 24.99 5.76 -25.82
N PRO A 176 25.92 6.71 -25.60
CA PRO A 176 27.12 6.82 -26.42
C PRO A 176 28.02 5.61 -26.18
N ILE A 177 28.41 4.93 -27.25
CA ILE A 177 29.42 3.88 -27.23
C ILE A 177 30.79 4.57 -27.11
N GLU A 178 31.51 4.31 -26.03
CA GLU A 178 32.94 4.64 -25.89
C GLU A 178 33.73 3.82 -26.92
N ASN A 179 34.36 4.49 -27.88
CA ASN A 179 35.32 3.86 -28.78
C ASN A 179 36.69 3.82 -28.09
N HIS A 180 37.18 2.60 -27.87
CA HIS A 180 38.59 2.32 -27.70
C HIS A 180 39.26 2.20 -29.07
N GLU A 181 40.14 3.15 -29.40
CA GLU A 181 41.39 2.96 -30.15
C GLU A 181 42.47 3.89 -29.57
#